data_AF-A0A0M0JH90-F1
#
_entry.id   AF-A0A0M0JH90-F1
#
_cell.length_a   1.000
_cell.length_b   1.000
_cell.length_c   1.000
_cell.angle_alpha   90.00
_cell.angle_beta   90.00
_cell.angle_gamma   90.00
#
_symmetry.space_group_name_H-M   'P 1'
#
loop_
_entity.id
_entity.type
_entity.pdbx_description
1 polymer ?
#
loop_
_entity_poly.entity_id
_entity_poly.type
_entity_poly.pdbx_seq_one_letter_code
_entity_poly.pdbx_strand_id
1 'polypeptide(L)'
;MPLKDELLMLQGGYLGRCARVCNGRDAWYVNLFCCPIVLVYKSCAIYCFGCMFEYISRLANSVGCFVFRLCCWWCCEYVDKSFPANASSIGPWKEKSLEQIAREIEWKRATEVVDELGPRPVAGQPQPRVKLFEDGVSVSDIAQGAVGDCWLMSALCCMAEHPGQLYKIFVQNAYSDRGKYSIRLFDGRAGMWVTVTIDDLLPVEKATGRLLFAQPKGRELWVLLLEKAFAKFCGSYEGLNGGNEIWAFEALTGDPVFSLLRKHGTWVRHELAHMPSRAGKKRAIGLRETKEKYADDVTFHLVRTYLRAEALMTASISSKGEEKRATGLVAGHAYSLLDAKAFAGGINLVRLRNPWGDFEWKGAWSDGAPEWTRHPKIRRCIRPTFDENDGSFWMLWEDFVSNFDGIDICNRSRGVRDLYLDLHEDDGCRRHAGPAVGCAYGCFLYWCCCEGVRALYCGKVATKKTLEPHTGRDDGMLQSVAAWVV
;
A
#
# COMPACT_ATOMS: atom_id res chain seq x y z
N MET A 1 17.78 -12.11 -6.85
CA MET A 1 17.78 -12.18 -8.33
C MET A 1 16.33 -12.19 -8.84
N PRO A 2 15.68 -11.04 -9.12
CA PRO A 2 14.38 -11.06 -9.81
C PRO A 2 14.26 -10.09 -11.00
N LEU A 3 15.34 -9.37 -11.38
CA LEU A 3 15.29 -8.28 -12.37
C LEU A 3 15.21 -8.72 -13.84
N LYS A 4 15.30 -10.02 -14.14
CA LYS A 4 15.21 -10.50 -15.52
C LYS A 4 13.78 -10.85 -15.97
N ASP A 5 12.89 -11.21 -15.05
CA ASP A 5 11.61 -11.83 -15.43
C ASP A 5 10.58 -10.85 -16.00
N GLU A 6 10.60 -9.58 -15.60
CA GLU A 6 9.62 -8.58 -16.08
C GLU A 6 10.02 -7.94 -17.42
N LEU A 7 11.32 -7.73 -17.68
CA LEU A 7 11.83 -7.28 -18.99
C LEU A 7 11.72 -8.39 -20.06
N LEU A 8 11.71 -9.66 -19.65
CA LEU A 8 11.58 -10.82 -20.54
C LEU A 8 10.14 -11.06 -21.05
N MET A 9 9.13 -10.42 -20.46
CA MET A 9 7.74 -10.55 -20.94
C MET A 9 7.52 -9.90 -22.32
N LEU A 10 8.39 -8.97 -22.74
CA LEU A 10 8.29 -8.24 -24.00
C LEU A 10 9.11 -8.85 -25.15
N GLN A 11 9.99 -9.82 -24.87
CA GLN A 11 10.80 -10.47 -25.90
C GLN A 11 10.30 -11.90 -26.14
N GLY A 12 9.72 -12.14 -27.32
CA GLY A 12 9.19 -13.43 -27.78
C GLY A 12 10.25 -14.52 -28.02
N GLY A 13 11.10 -14.79 -27.02
CA GLY A 13 12.10 -15.87 -27.02
C GLY A 13 11.78 -16.97 -26.01
N TYR A 14 12.62 -18.02 -25.98
CA TYR A 14 12.49 -19.17 -25.06
C TYR A 14 12.34 -18.78 -23.58
N LEU A 15 13.06 -17.74 -23.15
CA LEU A 15 12.97 -17.18 -21.80
C LEU A 15 11.58 -16.59 -21.48
N GLY A 16 10.93 -15.96 -22.45
CA GLY A 16 9.55 -15.46 -22.29
C GLY A 16 8.51 -16.58 -22.24
N ARG A 17 8.78 -17.75 -22.84
CA ARG A 17 7.92 -18.93 -22.71
C ARG A 17 8.06 -19.58 -21.33
N CYS A 18 9.29 -19.76 -20.83
CA CYS A 18 9.52 -20.24 -19.47
C CYS A 18 8.89 -19.31 -18.42
N ALA A 19 8.99 -17.99 -18.59
CA ALA A 19 8.35 -17.03 -17.69
C ALA A 19 6.81 -17.15 -17.69
N ARG A 20 6.18 -17.45 -18.84
CA ARG A 20 4.74 -17.69 -18.91
C ARG A 20 4.33 -18.97 -18.20
N VAL A 21 5.07 -20.07 -18.37
CA VAL A 21 4.83 -21.34 -17.66
C VAL A 21 4.98 -21.16 -16.15
N CYS A 22 6.05 -20.49 -15.71
CA CYS A 22 6.31 -20.21 -14.29
C CYS A 22 5.28 -19.29 -13.63
N ASN A 23 4.43 -18.63 -14.40
CA ASN A 23 3.36 -17.77 -13.90
C ASN A 23 1.96 -18.36 -14.19
N GLY A 24 1.86 -19.59 -14.68
CA GLY A 24 0.58 -20.25 -14.97
C GLY A 24 -0.16 -19.67 -16.18
N ARG A 25 0.56 -19.08 -17.14
CA ARG A 25 -0.01 -18.30 -18.27
C ARG A 25 0.29 -18.91 -19.65
N ASP A 26 0.79 -20.13 -19.72
CA ASP A 26 0.92 -20.84 -21.00
C ASP A 26 -0.39 -21.60 -21.33
N ALA A 27 -0.41 -22.39 -22.40
CA ALA A 27 -1.57 -23.19 -22.77
C ALA A 27 -1.97 -24.14 -21.62
N TRP A 28 -3.28 -24.36 -21.45
CA TRP A 28 -3.84 -25.09 -20.30
C TRP A 28 -3.19 -26.46 -20.07
N TYR A 29 -2.86 -27.18 -21.15
CA TYR A 29 -2.20 -28.49 -21.09
C TYR A 29 -0.74 -28.38 -20.65
N VAL A 30 0.01 -27.38 -21.12
CA VAL A 30 1.40 -27.13 -20.67
C VAL A 30 1.41 -26.79 -19.18
N ASN A 31 0.50 -25.90 -18.78
CA ASN A 31 0.33 -25.52 -17.38
C ASN A 31 -0.04 -26.72 -16.51
N LEU A 32 -0.91 -27.62 -16.98
CA LEU A 32 -1.31 -28.82 -16.26
C LEU A 32 -0.13 -29.78 -16.06
N PHE A 33 0.65 -30.05 -17.11
CA PHE A 33 1.82 -30.93 -17.03
C PHE A 33 2.96 -30.34 -16.19
N CYS A 34 3.22 -29.04 -16.32
CA CYS A 34 4.28 -28.36 -15.57
C CYS A 34 3.87 -27.98 -14.15
N CYS A 35 2.57 -28.02 -13.81
CA CYS A 35 2.02 -27.60 -12.53
C CYS A 35 2.80 -28.13 -11.31
N PRO A 36 3.05 -29.44 -11.16
CA PRO A 36 3.73 -29.96 -9.97
C PRO A 36 5.15 -29.41 -9.83
N ILE A 37 5.86 -29.26 -10.95
CA ILE A 37 7.24 -28.76 -10.98
C ILE A 37 7.27 -27.26 -10.64
N VAL A 38 6.37 -26.48 -11.26
CA VAL A 38 6.30 -25.02 -11.03
C VAL A 38 5.89 -24.73 -9.60
N LEU A 39 4.91 -25.45 -9.04
CA LEU A 39 4.47 -25.25 -7.66
C LEU A 39 5.59 -25.53 -6.66
N VAL A 40 6.34 -26.63 -6.84
CA VAL A 40 7.51 -26.96 -6.00
C VAL A 40 8.58 -25.88 -6.13
N TYR A 41 8.93 -25.50 -7.37
CA TYR A 41 9.92 -24.46 -7.62
C TYR A 41 9.56 -23.14 -6.94
N LYS A 42 8.30 -22.68 -7.07
CA LYS A 42 7.84 -21.43 -6.45
C LYS A 42 7.82 -21.51 -4.93
N SER A 43 7.31 -22.60 -4.35
CA SER A 43 7.34 -22.82 -2.90
C SER A 43 8.77 -22.77 -2.37
N CYS A 44 9.71 -23.48 -3.01
CA CYS A 44 11.11 -23.49 -2.61
C CYS A 44 11.77 -22.12 -2.78
N ALA A 45 11.48 -21.42 -3.87
CA ALA A 45 12.07 -20.10 -4.15
C ALA A 45 11.60 -19.03 -3.16
N ILE A 46 10.31 -19.03 -2.80
CA ILE A 46 9.71 -18.03 -1.91
C ILE A 46 10.07 -18.34 -0.45
N TYR A 47 9.81 -19.56 0.01
CA TYR A 47 9.89 -19.89 1.43
C TYR A 47 11.26 -20.46 1.82
N CYS A 48 11.72 -21.53 1.15
CA CYS A 48 12.96 -22.20 1.54
C CYS A 48 14.20 -21.33 1.28
N PHE A 49 14.36 -20.83 0.06
CA PHE A 49 15.48 -19.95 -0.30
C PHE A 49 15.35 -18.56 0.33
N GLY A 50 14.12 -18.03 0.46
CA GLY A 50 13.87 -16.79 1.20
C GLY A 50 14.35 -16.90 2.66
N CYS A 51 13.94 -17.96 3.35
CA CYS A 51 14.33 -18.24 4.74
C CYS A 51 15.84 -18.44 4.87
N MET A 52 16.44 -19.24 3.98
CA MET A 52 17.89 -19.47 3.96
C MET A 52 18.68 -18.18 3.73
N PHE A 53 18.26 -17.36 2.75
CA PHE A 53 18.91 -16.09 2.44
C PHE A 53 18.82 -15.11 3.61
N GLU A 54 17.70 -15.08 4.32
CA GLU A 54 17.52 -14.25 5.51
C GLU A 54 18.49 -14.67 6.63
N TYR A 55 18.63 -15.98 6.93
CA TYR A 55 19.62 -16.45 7.91
C TYR A 55 21.06 -16.10 7.50
N ILE A 56 21.42 -16.28 6.23
CA ILE A 56 22.74 -15.90 5.72
C ILE A 56 22.96 -14.39 5.89
N SER A 57 21.95 -13.56 5.57
CA SER A 57 22.04 -12.11 5.70
C SER A 57 22.20 -11.66 7.15
N ARG A 58 21.45 -12.28 8.08
CA ARG A 58 21.58 -12.03 9.53
C ARG A 58 22.95 -12.42 10.06
N LEU A 59 23.49 -13.57 9.64
CA LEU A 59 24.83 -14.01 10.01
C LEU A 59 25.91 -13.08 9.44
N ALA A 60 25.80 -12.72 8.16
CA ALA A 60 26.73 -11.81 7.49
C ALA A 60 26.72 -10.42 8.14
N ASN A 61 25.54 -9.91 8.52
CA ASN A 61 25.41 -8.67 9.26
C ASN A 61 26.00 -8.78 10.66
N SER A 62 25.76 -9.88 11.38
CA SER A 62 26.31 -10.09 12.74
C SER A 62 27.84 -10.16 12.72
N VAL A 63 28.41 -10.98 11.84
CA VAL A 63 29.87 -11.13 11.68
C VAL A 63 30.49 -9.86 11.13
N GLY A 64 29.88 -9.26 10.11
CA GLY A 64 30.32 -7.99 9.54
C GLY A 64 30.34 -6.89 10.59
N CYS A 65 29.25 -6.70 11.33
CA CYS A 65 29.17 -5.71 12.40
C CYS A 65 30.18 -5.98 13.52
N PHE A 66 30.43 -7.25 13.87
CA PHE A 66 31.46 -7.60 14.85
C PHE A 66 32.86 -7.18 14.36
N VAL A 67 33.23 -7.52 13.13
CA VAL A 67 34.52 -7.16 12.51
C VAL A 67 34.65 -5.64 12.35
N PHE A 68 33.60 -4.95 11.92
CA PHE A 68 33.61 -3.50 11.77
C PHE A 68 33.65 -2.78 13.12
N ARG A 69 32.95 -3.24 14.16
CA ARG A 69 33.03 -2.65 15.52
C ARG A 69 34.41 -2.79 16.15
N LEU A 70 35.16 -3.83 15.79
CA LEU A 70 36.56 -4.00 16.23
C LEU A 70 37.53 -3.01 15.54
N CYS A 71 37.23 -2.57 14.31
CA CYS A 71 38.10 -1.68 13.54
C CYS A 71 37.67 -0.20 13.58
N CYS A 72 36.36 0.09 13.62
CA CYS A 72 35.79 1.45 13.74
C CYS A 72 34.28 1.38 14.08
N TRP A 73 33.91 1.88 15.26
CA TRP A 73 32.50 1.90 15.74
C TRP A 73 31.54 2.64 14.78
N TRP A 74 31.99 3.72 14.13
CA TRP A 74 31.18 4.53 13.20
C TRP A 74 31.07 3.97 11.78
N CYS A 75 31.89 2.99 11.37
CA CYS A 75 31.83 2.43 10.01
C CYS A 75 30.68 1.43 9.79
N CYS A 76 29.95 1.06 10.86
CA CYS A 76 28.86 0.09 10.78
C CYS A 76 27.57 0.69 10.21
N GLU A 77 27.27 1.93 10.56
CA GLU A 77 26.02 2.60 10.18
C GLU A 77 26.08 3.15 8.76
N TYR A 78 24.99 2.96 8.03
CA TYR A 78 24.84 3.51 6.71
C TYR A 78 24.37 4.96 6.79
N VAL A 79 25.03 5.83 6.03
CA VAL A 79 24.65 7.23 5.84
C VAL A 79 24.49 7.46 4.34
N ASP A 80 23.32 7.94 3.95
CA ASP A 80 22.96 8.22 2.58
C ASP A 80 23.55 9.56 2.13
N LYS A 81 24.70 9.49 1.45
CA LYS A 81 25.38 10.67 0.91
C LYS A 81 24.59 11.36 -0.21
N SER A 82 23.66 10.65 -0.86
CA SER A 82 22.85 11.20 -1.95
C SER A 82 21.56 11.86 -1.49
N PHE A 83 21.16 11.62 -0.24
CA PHE A 83 20.02 12.26 0.41
C PHE A 83 20.40 12.59 1.86
N PRO A 84 21.27 13.61 2.05
CA PRO A 84 21.92 13.86 3.32
C PRO A 84 20.94 14.31 4.40
N ALA A 85 21.19 13.94 5.65
CA ALA A 85 20.38 14.31 6.81
C ALA A 85 20.56 15.80 7.21
N ASN A 86 20.10 16.71 6.35
CA ASN A 86 20.15 18.16 6.57
C ASN A 86 18.98 18.87 5.86
N ALA A 87 18.94 20.20 5.95
CA ALA A 87 17.85 21.00 5.39
C ALA A 87 17.64 20.82 3.87
N SER A 88 18.68 20.45 3.10
CA SER A 88 18.54 20.28 1.64
C SER A 88 17.60 19.12 1.26
N SER A 89 17.58 18.05 2.06
CA SER A 89 16.69 16.90 1.87
C SER A 89 15.26 17.18 2.32
N ILE A 90 15.06 18.20 3.16
CA ILE A 90 13.72 18.68 3.53
C ILE A 90 13.19 19.61 2.43
N GLY A 91 14.02 20.53 1.92
CA GLY A 91 13.62 21.57 0.97
C GLY A 91 12.95 22.76 1.66
N PRO A 92 12.54 23.81 0.92
CA PRO A 92 11.93 25.03 1.46
C PRO A 92 10.51 24.79 1.97
N TRP A 93 10.39 24.10 3.10
CA TRP A 93 9.13 23.70 3.70
C TRP A 93 8.45 24.86 4.45
N LYS A 94 7.14 25.07 4.22
CA LYS A 94 6.35 26.17 4.80
C LYS A 94 6.96 27.56 4.60
N GLU A 95 7.52 27.80 3.40
CA GLU A 95 8.19 29.06 3.04
C GLU A 95 9.41 29.41 3.91
N LYS A 96 9.89 28.47 4.74
CA LYS A 96 11.09 28.67 5.56
C LYS A 96 12.35 28.52 4.73
N SER A 97 13.36 29.33 5.05
CA SER A 97 14.68 29.17 4.45
C SER A 97 15.36 27.90 4.97
N LEU A 98 16.32 27.37 4.21
CA LEU A 98 17.10 26.19 4.62
C LEU A 98 17.84 26.43 5.96
N GLU A 99 18.22 27.67 6.25
CA GLU A 99 18.88 28.05 7.51
C GLU A 99 17.93 27.97 8.70
N GLN A 100 16.67 28.41 8.54
CA GLN A 100 15.65 28.28 9.57
C GLN A 100 15.36 26.81 9.85
N ILE A 101 15.22 26.00 8.79
CA ILE A 101 15.02 24.54 8.88
C ILE A 101 16.19 23.89 9.62
N ALA A 102 17.44 24.23 9.30
CA ALA A 102 18.61 23.68 9.99
C ALA A 102 18.66 24.06 11.49
N ARG A 103 18.10 25.20 11.87
CA ARG A 103 18.01 25.63 13.27
C ARG A 103 16.93 24.85 14.03
N GLU A 104 15.80 24.57 13.41
CA GLU A 104 14.62 23.98 14.06
C GLU A 104 14.57 22.45 14.01
N ILE A 105 15.20 21.84 13.01
CA ILE A 105 15.07 20.39 12.74
C ILE A 105 16.42 19.70 12.96
N GLU A 106 16.37 18.56 13.62
CA GLU A 106 17.48 17.63 13.77
C GLU A 106 17.12 16.28 13.14
N TRP A 107 18.13 15.46 12.88
CA TRP A 107 17.94 14.14 12.30
C TRP A 107 18.45 13.09 13.28
N LYS A 108 17.59 12.13 13.61
CA LYS A 108 17.89 11.07 14.59
C LYS A 108 17.67 9.70 13.97
N ARG A 109 18.44 8.70 14.37
CA ARG A 109 18.19 7.32 13.95
C ARG A 109 16.87 6.82 14.51
N ALA A 110 16.28 5.84 13.84
CA ALA A 110 15.12 5.10 14.33
C ALA A 110 15.29 4.62 15.79
N THR A 111 16.49 4.15 16.15
CA THR A 111 16.83 3.67 17.50
C THR A 111 16.85 4.77 18.56
N GLU A 112 17.06 6.02 18.17
CA GLU A 112 17.09 7.18 19.07
C GLU A 112 15.70 7.75 19.32
N VAL A 113 14.73 7.42 18.47
CA VAL A 113 13.32 7.88 18.58
C VAL A 113 12.37 6.77 19.03
N VAL A 114 12.88 5.61 19.48
CA VAL A 114 12.09 4.45 19.92
C VAL A 114 11.01 4.82 20.94
N ASP A 115 11.35 5.71 21.88
CA ASP A 115 10.45 6.13 22.95
C ASP A 115 9.31 7.03 22.44
N GLU A 116 9.48 7.68 21.28
CA GLU A 116 8.43 8.44 20.61
C GLU A 116 7.56 7.53 19.72
N LEU A 117 8.12 6.42 19.22
CA LEU A 117 7.43 5.47 18.36
C LEU A 117 6.43 4.58 19.13
N GLY A 118 6.52 4.45 20.45
CA GLY A 118 5.60 3.59 21.18
C GLY A 118 5.50 3.87 22.68
N PRO A 119 4.73 3.04 23.42
CA PRO A 119 4.56 3.23 24.87
C PRO A 119 5.90 3.23 25.59
N ARG A 120 6.01 4.05 26.65
CA ARG A 120 7.24 4.11 27.45
C ARG A 120 7.62 2.73 28.00
N PRO A 121 8.92 2.43 28.14
CA PRO A 121 9.38 1.17 28.71
C PRO A 121 8.78 0.93 30.10
N VAL A 122 8.22 -0.26 30.34
CA VAL A 122 7.76 -0.68 31.67
C VAL A 122 8.92 -1.33 32.42
N ALA A 123 9.17 -0.92 33.66
CA ALA A 123 10.23 -1.46 34.49
C ALA A 123 10.10 -2.99 34.64
N GLY A 124 11.16 -3.73 34.34
CA GLY A 124 11.19 -5.20 34.41
C GLY A 124 10.87 -5.93 33.10
N GLN A 125 10.48 -5.22 32.03
CA GLN A 125 10.33 -5.80 30.69
C GLN A 125 11.58 -5.59 29.82
N PRO A 126 11.81 -6.42 28.78
CA PRO A 126 12.87 -6.21 27.81
C PRO A 126 12.77 -4.82 27.18
N GLN A 127 13.92 -4.20 26.90
CA GLN A 127 13.90 -2.89 26.23
C GLN A 127 13.14 -2.96 24.90
N PRO A 128 12.29 -1.96 24.62
CA PRO A 128 11.69 -1.74 23.31
C PRO A 128 12.70 -1.85 22.17
N ARG A 129 12.30 -2.46 21.06
CA ARG A 129 13.07 -2.45 19.82
C ARG A 129 12.21 -1.91 18.70
N VAL A 130 12.87 -1.22 17.79
CA VAL A 130 12.27 -0.86 16.51
C VAL A 130 12.19 -2.10 15.64
N LYS A 131 11.12 -2.23 14.87
CA LYS A 131 10.90 -3.28 13.88
C LYS A 131 10.65 -2.63 12.52
N LEU A 132 10.85 -3.38 11.43
CA LEU A 132 10.46 -2.86 10.13
C LEU A 132 8.93 -2.93 9.98
N PHE A 133 8.36 -4.08 10.34
CA PHE A 133 6.94 -4.38 10.38
C PHE A 133 6.62 -4.94 11.77
N GLU A 134 5.83 -4.24 12.58
CA GLU A 134 5.39 -4.71 13.91
C GLU A 134 3.99 -5.31 13.77
N ASP A 135 3.82 -6.59 14.13
CA ASP A 135 2.56 -7.33 13.99
C ASP A 135 1.97 -7.38 12.56
N GLY A 136 2.79 -7.09 11.54
CA GLY A 136 2.44 -7.13 10.13
C GLY A 136 2.38 -5.75 9.47
N VAL A 137 1.52 -5.62 8.47
CA VAL A 137 1.19 -4.34 7.82
C VAL A 137 -0.29 -4.11 8.06
N SER A 138 -0.62 -2.98 8.67
CA SER A 138 -1.98 -2.56 8.96
C SER A 138 -2.21 -1.12 8.53
N VAL A 139 -3.47 -0.76 8.34
CA VAL A 139 -3.86 0.62 8.00
C VAL A 139 -3.72 1.54 9.23
N SER A 140 -3.83 0.98 10.44
CA SER A 140 -3.61 1.72 11.70
C SER A 140 -2.24 2.39 11.78
N ASP A 141 -1.27 1.78 11.12
CA ASP A 141 0.15 2.12 11.14
C ASP A 141 0.42 3.46 10.47
N ILE A 142 -0.51 3.91 9.63
CA ILE A 142 -0.35 5.08 8.77
C ILE A 142 -1.02 6.27 9.45
N ALA A 143 -0.23 7.27 9.80
CA ALA A 143 -0.76 8.58 10.15
C ALA A 143 0.04 9.71 9.50
N GLN A 144 -0.69 10.67 8.93
CA GLN A 144 -0.09 11.76 8.17
C GLN A 144 0.64 12.75 9.10
N GLY A 145 1.79 13.21 8.61
CA GLY A 145 2.60 14.23 9.26
C GLY A 145 2.31 15.66 8.87
N ALA A 146 3.34 16.51 9.00
CA ALA A 146 3.25 17.93 8.70
C ALA A 146 3.53 18.30 7.21
N VAL A 147 3.59 17.30 6.31
CA VAL A 147 3.73 17.48 4.86
C VAL A 147 2.40 17.18 4.15
N GLY A 148 2.12 17.92 3.06
CA GLY A 148 0.91 17.77 2.24
C GLY A 148 0.98 16.56 1.31
N ASP A 149 1.19 15.37 1.86
CA ASP A 149 1.33 14.11 1.15
C ASP A 149 0.19 13.12 1.42
N CYS A 150 -0.99 13.62 1.80
CA CYS A 150 -2.21 12.83 1.98
C CYS A 150 -2.50 11.90 0.79
N TRP A 151 -2.12 12.30 -0.44
CA TRP A 151 -2.20 11.48 -1.64
C TRP A 151 -1.37 10.19 -1.57
N LEU A 152 -0.18 10.25 -0.95
CA LEU A 152 0.67 9.09 -0.71
C LEU A 152 0.10 8.24 0.42
N MET A 153 -0.25 8.85 1.55
CA MET A 153 -0.78 8.14 2.72
C MET A 153 -2.06 7.37 2.39
N SER A 154 -2.98 7.99 1.65
CA SER A 154 -4.22 7.33 1.18
C SER A 154 -3.93 6.12 0.29
N ALA A 155 -2.93 6.24 -0.60
CA ALA A 155 -2.50 5.12 -1.42
C ALA A 155 -1.84 4.01 -0.59
N LEU A 156 -1.06 4.36 0.44
CA LEU A 156 -0.49 3.40 1.39
C LEU A 156 -1.58 2.67 2.18
N CYS A 157 -2.64 3.35 2.61
CA CYS A 157 -3.78 2.71 3.27
C CYS A 157 -4.42 1.64 2.37
N CYS A 158 -4.62 1.95 1.08
CA CYS A 158 -5.12 0.94 0.13
C CYS A 158 -4.12 -0.21 -0.10
N MET A 159 -2.81 0.07 -0.05
CA MET A 159 -1.77 -0.95 -0.21
C MET A 159 -1.65 -1.85 1.02
N ALA A 160 -1.91 -1.34 2.23
CA ALA A 160 -1.88 -2.10 3.47
C ALA A 160 -2.98 -3.18 3.53
N GLU A 161 -4.11 -2.99 2.83
CA GLU A 161 -5.12 -4.04 2.59
C GLU A 161 -4.58 -5.22 1.74
N HIS A 162 -3.43 -5.03 1.09
CA HIS A 162 -2.76 -6.03 0.25
C HIS A 162 -1.26 -6.16 0.62
N PRO A 163 -0.95 -6.68 1.83
CA PRO A 163 0.37 -6.58 2.44
C PRO A 163 1.48 -7.24 1.62
N GLY A 164 1.18 -8.32 0.89
CA GLY A 164 2.15 -9.01 0.04
C GLY A 164 2.81 -8.12 -1.01
N GLN A 165 2.11 -7.10 -1.51
CA GLN A 165 2.71 -6.15 -2.45
C GLN A 165 3.63 -5.15 -1.74
N LEU A 166 3.28 -4.76 -0.52
CA LEU A 166 4.09 -3.85 0.28
C LEU A 166 5.41 -4.52 0.68
N TYR A 167 5.38 -5.77 1.15
CA TYR A 167 6.59 -6.56 1.39
C TYR A 167 7.46 -6.70 0.12
N LYS A 168 6.85 -6.81 -1.06
CA LYS A 168 7.62 -6.87 -2.31
C LYS A 168 8.22 -5.52 -2.69
N ILE A 169 7.73 -4.38 -2.21
CA ILE A 169 8.37 -3.09 -2.51
C ILE A 169 9.69 -2.97 -1.72
N PHE A 170 9.73 -3.49 -0.50
CA PHE A 170 10.96 -3.59 0.26
C PHE A 170 11.88 -4.69 -0.33
N VAL A 171 13.20 -4.42 -0.35
CA VAL A 171 14.21 -5.42 -0.74
C VAL A 171 14.56 -6.32 0.43
N GLN A 172 14.57 -5.76 1.64
CA GLN A 172 14.68 -6.47 2.90
C GLN A 172 13.37 -6.37 3.67
N ASN A 173 12.89 -7.49 4.21
CA ASN A 173 11.66 -7.54 5.02
C ASN A 173 11.95 -7.59 6.52
N ALA A 174 13.21 -7.40 6.90
CA ALA A 174 13.67 -7.38 8.29
C ALA A 174 14.29 -6.03 8.66
N TYR A 175 14.27 -5.72 9.95
CA TYR A 175 15.00 -4.60 10.52
C TYR A 175 16.51 -4.70 10.20
N SER A 176 17.11 -3.56 9.88
CA SER A 176 18.52 -3.44 9.51
C SER A 176 19.31 -2.77 10.62
N ASP A 177 20.15 -3.51 11.35
CA ASP A 177 21.04 -2.95 12.40
C ASP A 177 22.02 -1.90 11.86
N ARG A 178 22.27 -1.91 10.55
CA ARG A 178 23.12 -0.90 9.87
C ARG A 178 22.35 0.36 9.51
N GLY A 179 21.04 0.39 9.70
CA GLY A 179 20.17 1.48 9.28
C GLY A 179 20.05 1.61 7.75
N LYS A 180 20.39 0.58 6.97
CA LYS A 180 20.32 0.61 5.49
C LYS A 180 19.08 -0.09 4.98
N TYR A 181 18.27 0.63 4.19
CA TYR A 181 17.04 0.12 3.59
C TYR A 181 17.02 0.37 2.08
N SER A 182 16.49 -0.56 1.31
CA SER A 182 16.34 -0.44 -0.14
C SER A 182 14.89 -0.73 -0.53
N ILE A 183 14.29 0.22 -1.23
CA ILE A 183 12.87 0.25 -1.57
C ILE A 183 12.74 0.36 -3.10
N ARG A 184 11.88 -0.46 -3.70
CA ARG A 184 11.63 -0.51 -5.14
C ARG A 184 10.45 0.36 -5.51
N LEU A 185 10.69 1.39 -6.32
CA LEU A 185 9.65 2.25 -6.86
C LEU A 185 9.65 2.15 -8.38
N PHE A 186 8.48 2.14 -8.99
CA PHE A 186 8.33 2.14 -10.44
C PHE A 186 8.40 3.56 -10.99
N ASP A 187 9.33 3.82 -11.90
CA ASP A 187 9.38 5.08 -12.64
C ASP A 187 8.50 4.94 -13.89
N GLY A 188 7.26 5.44 -13.81
CA GLY A 188 6.29 5.38 -14.91
C GLY A 188 6.74 6.08 -16.20
N ARG A 189 7.70 7.02 -16.11
CA ARG A 189 8.26 7.69 -17.30
C ARG A 189 9.23 6.81 -18.04
N ALA A 190 10.10 6.13 -17.28
CA ALA A 190 11.08 5.21 -17.81
C ALA A 190 10.48 3.82 -18.06
N GLY A 191 9.30 3.52 -17.50
CA GLY A 191 8.65 2.22 -17.58
C GLY A 191 9.42 1.13 -16.86
N MET A 192 10.17 1.46 -15.80
CA MET A 192 11.07 0.52 -15.14
C MET A 192 11.12 0.71 -13.62
N TRP A 193 11.39 -0.39 -12.91
CA TRP A 193 11.65 -0.35 -11.47
C TRP A 193 13.02 0.25 -11.16
N VAL A 194 13.04 1.14 -10.18
CA VAL A 194 14.22 1.80 -9.62
C VAL A 194 14.33 1.42 -8.15
N THR A 195 15.54 1.04 -7.71
CA THR A 195 15.79 0.76 -6.29
C THR A 195 16.35 2.00 -5.62
N VAL A 196 15.57 2.57 -4.71
CA VAL A 196 15.94 3.72 -3.88
C VAL A 196 16.51 3.18 -2.56
N THR A 197 17.79 3.41 -2.33
CA THR A 197 18.44 3.04 -1.06
C THR A 197 18.48 4.26 -0.14
N ILE A 198 18.05 4.12 1.10
CA ILE A 198 18.01 5.17 2.12
C ILE A 198 18.62 4.67 3.42
N ASP A 199 18.97 5.62 4.29
CA ASP A 199 19.23 5.33 5.69
C ASP A 199 17.98 5.56 6.58
N ASP A 200 18.06 5.24 7.87
CA ASP A 200 17.02 5.43 8.88
C ASP A 200 17.20 6.70 9.73
N LEU A 201 17.90 7.72 9.23
CA LEU A 201 17.87 9.05 9.86
C LEU A 201 16.53 9.72 9.56
N LEU A 202 15.79 10.08 10.60
CA LEU A 202 14.45 10.64 10.53
C LEU A 202 14.46 12.10 11.00
N PRO A 203 13.76 13.01 10.29
CA PRO A 203 13.66 14.41 10.69
C PRO A 203 12.74 14.55 11.90
N VAL A 204 13.25 15.17 12.96
CA VAL A 204 12.51 15.48 14.19
C VAL A 204 12.60 16.97 14.52
N GLU A 205 11.56 17.50 15.15
CA GLU A 205 11.53 18.88 15.62
C GLU A 205 12.35 19.01 16.91
N LYS A 206 13.37 19.88 16.94
CA LYS A 206 14.25 20.02 18.13
C LYS A 206 13.52 20.46 19.39
N ALA A 207 12.45 21.25 19.24
CA ALA A 207 11.71 21.79 20.37
C ALA A 207 10.90 20.72 21.11
N THR A 208 10.34 19.76 20.38
CA THR A 208 9.41 18.75 20.93
C THR A 208 9.99 17.33 20.93
N GLY A 209 11.02 17.07 20.13
CA GLY A 209 11.58 15.73 19.89
C GLY A 209 10.74 14.85 18.97
N ARG A 210 9.59 15.34 18.48
CA ARG A 210 8.65 14.56 17.68
C ARG A 210 9.07 14.46 16.23
N LEU A 211 8.70 13.35 15.58
CA LEU A 211 8.82 13.17 14.13
C LEU A 211 8.09 14.28 13.39
N LEU A 212 8.65 14.73 12.27
CA LEU A 212 8.11 15.86 11.53
C LEU A 212 7.04 15.47 10.49
N PHE A 213 7.27 14.35 9.80
CA PHE A 213 6.43 13.87 8.70
C PHE A 213 5.62 12.67 9.17
N ALA A 214 5.54 11.56 8.43
CA ALA A 214 4.74 10.40 8.80
C ALA A 214 4.90 10.02 10.29
N GLN A 215 3.78 9.63 10.91
CA GLN A 215 3.70 9.27 12.32
C GLN A 215 3.20 7.83 12.40
N PRO A 216 4.07 6.83 12.60
CA PRO A 216 3.62 5.46 12.74
C PRO A 216 2.86 5.26 14.06
N LYS A 217 1.88 4.36 14.07
CA LYS A 217 1.22 3.93 15.30
C LYS A 217 1.90 2.67 15.84
N GLY A 218 3.06 2.85 16.45
CA GLY A 218 3.84 1.74 16.99
C GLY A 218 5.30 1.85 16.59
N ARG A 219 6.09 0.83 16.93
CA ARG A 219 7.56 0.83 16.77
C ARG A 219 7.99 0.29 15.41
N GLU A 220 7.20 0.58 14.39
CA GLU A 220 7.40 0.16 13.01
C GLU A 220 8.00 1.29 12.16
N LEU A 221 8.72 0.90 11.11
CA LEU A 221 9.45 1.86 10.27
C LEU A 221 8.96 1.92 8.85
N TRP A 222 8.13 0.98 8.40
CA TRP A 222 7.86 0.84 6.99
C TRP A 222 7.21 2.10 6.40
N VAL A 223 6.28 2.76 7.11
CA VAL A 223 5.63 4.01 6.65
C VAL A 223 6.68 5.13 6.52
N LEU A 224 7.49 5.32 7.56
CA LEU A 224 8.55 6.33 7.63
C LEU A 224 9.59 6.17 6.51
N LEU A 225 10.06 4.94 6.32
CA LEU A 225 11.07 4.62 5.32
C LEU A 225 10.50 4.74 3.91
N LEU A 226 9.25 4.36 3.70
CA LEU A 226 8.61 4.47 2.40
C LEU A 226 8.38 5.94 2.02
N GLU A 227 7.86 6.76 2.93
CA GLU A 227 7.74 8.22 2.75
C GLU A 227 9.11 8.84 2.43
N LYS A 228 10.16 8.49 3.18
CA LYS A 228 11.53 8.95 2.92
C LYS A 228 12.07 8.52 1.56
N ALA A 229 11.82 7.27 1.14
CA ALA A 229 12.24 6.81 -0.18
C ALA A 229 11.51 7.55 -1.30
N PHE A 230 10.23 7.88 -1.12
CA PHE A 230 9.48 8.75 -2.02
C PHE A 230 10.05 10.16 -2.06
N ALA A 231 10.38 10.74 -0.90
CA ALA A 231 11.01 12.05 -0.79
C ALA A 231 12.33 12.09 -1.57
N LYS A 232 13.19 11.10 -1.35
CA LYS A 232 14.44 10.93 -2.11
C LYS A 232 14.19 10.74 -3.60
N PHE A 233 13.18 9.95 -3.98
CA PHE A 233 12.84 9.73 -5.37
C PHE A 233 12.39 11.01 -6.07
N CYS A 234 11.70 11.91 -5.35
CA CYS A 234 11.23 13.21 -5.80
C CYS A 234 12.29 14.32 -5.67
N GLY A 235 13.30 14.14 -4.82
CA GLY A 235 14.44 15.03 -4.60
C GLY A 235 14.49 15.66 -3.20
N SER A 236 13.34 15.82 -2.53
CA SER A 236 13.21 16.38 -1.17
C SER A 236 11.84 16.01 -0.58
N TYR A 237 11.65 16.20 0.73
CA TYR A 237 10.32 16.10 1.37
C TYR A 237 9.34 17.17 0.89
N GLU A 238 9.81 18.40 0.65
CA GLU A 238 8.99 19.45 0.02
C GLU A 238 8.50 19.01 -1.37
N GLY A 239 9.31 18.23 -2.09
CA GLY A 239 8.92 17.59 -3.34
C GLY A 239 7.78 16.58 -3.23
N LEU A 240 7.34 16.22 -2.01
CA LEU A 240 6.12 15.44 -1.74
C LEU A 240 4.85 16.27 -1.66
N ASN A 241 4.95 17.58 -1.46
CA ASN A 241 3.79 18.46 -1.34
C ASN A 241 2.96 18.50 -2.64
N GLY A 242 1.63 18.31 -2.55
CA GLY A 242 0.69 18.47 -3.66
C GLY A 242 0.84 17.44 -4.80
N GLY A 243 0.84 16.15 -4.47
CA GLY A 243 0.87 15.04 -5.44
C GLY A 243 -0.51 14.56 -5.89
N ASN A 244 -0.55 13.43 -6.61
CA ASN A 244 -1.80 12.77 -7.01
C ASN A 244 -1.70 11.28 -6.64
N GLU A 245 -2.78 10.73 -6.12
CA GLU A 245 -2.92 9.36 -5.63
C GLU A 245 -2.67 8.35 -6.75
N ILE A 246 -3.21 8.61 -7.94
CA ILE A 246 -2.99 7.78 -9.13
C ILE A 246 -1.51 7.56 -9.46
N TRP A 247 -0.65 8.55 -9.20
CA TRP A 247 0.79 8.41 -9.41
C TRP A 247 1.44 7.57 -8.31
N ALA A 248 0.97 7.69 -7.07
CA ALA A 248 1.40 6.80 -5.98
C ALA A 248 1.13 5.34 -6.36
N PHE A 249 -0.08 5.04 -6.85
CA PHE A 249 -0.43 3.70 -7.28
C PHE A 249 0.46 3.17 -8.39
N GLU A 250 0.75 3.99 -9.42
CA GLU A 250 1.67 3.58 -10.48
C GLU A 250 3.08 3.33 -9.92
N ALA A 251 3.60 4.22 -9.07
CA ALA A 251 4.93 4.11 -8.49
C ALA A 251 5.08 2.92 -7.53
N LEU A 252 4.03 2.57 -6.79
CA LEU A 252 4.02 1.45 -5.84
C LEU A 252 3.80 0.10 -6.55
N THR A 253 3.01 0.07 -7.63
CA THR A 253 2.57 -1.20 -8.23
C THR A 253 3.18 -1.51 -9.59
N GLY A 254 3.50 -0.49 -10.40
CA GLY A 254 3.83 -0.64 -11.81
C GLY A 254 2.67 -1.12 -12.68
N ASP A 255 1.45 -1.22 -12.13
CA ASP A 255 0.26 -1.70 -12.81
C ASP A 255 -0.51 -0.55 -13.49
N PRO A 256 -1.40 -0.86 -14.46
CA PRO A 256 -2.27 0.12 -15.11
C PRO A 256 -3.16 0.90 -14.13
N VAL A 257 -3.08 2.22 -14.22
CA VAL A 257 -3.89 3.16 -13.44
C VAL A 257 -4.74 4.08 -14.33
N PHE A 258 -5.88 4.52 -13.83
CA PHE A 258 -6.75 5.53 -14.47
C PHE A 258 -7.66 6.20 -13.44
N SER A 259 -8.14 7.41 -13.76
CA SER A 259 -9.08 8.17 -12.94
C SER A 259 -10.46 8.21 -13.60
N LEU A 260 -11.52 8.16 -12.82
CA LEU A 260 -12.87 8.55 -13.22
C LEU A 260 -13.17 9.89 -12.56
N LEU A 261 -13.34 10.93 -13.36
CA LEU A 261 -13.65 12.27 -12.87
C LEU A 261 -15.07 12.64 -13.25
N ARG A 262 -15.87 13.07 -12.28
CA ARG A 262 -17.25 13.47 -12.49
C ARG A 262 -17.34 14.93 -12.90
N LYS A 263 -17.99 15.20 -14.04
CA LYS A 263 -18.30 16.56 -14.50
C LYS A 263 -19.73 16.61 -15.01
N HIS A 264 -20.53 17.56 -14.52
CA HIS A 264 -21.92 17.79 -14.95
C HIS A 264 -22.79 16.50 -14.97
N GLY A 265 -22.66 15.64 -13.95
CA GLY A 265 -23.46 14.41 -13.85
C GLY A 265 -22.96 13.23 -14.70
N THR A 266 -21.78 13.32 -15.30
CA THR A 266 -21.18 12.22 -16.06
C THR A 266 -19.75 11.96 -15.58
N TRP A 267 -19.40 10.70 -15.40
CA TRP A 267 -18.04 10.26 -15.09
C TRP A 267 -17.25 10.06 -16.38
N VAL A 268 -16.05 10.64 -16.45
CA VAL A 268 -15.19 10.54 -17.62
C VAL A 268 -13.88 9.90 -17.22
N ARG A 269 -13.47 8.87 -17.95
CA ARG A 269 -12.18 8.22 -17.72
C ARG A 269 -11.04 9.08 -18.23
N HIS A 270 -10.01 9.21 -17.40
CA HIS A 270 -8.75 9.85 -17.72
C HIS A 270 -7.59 8.88 -17.52
N GLU A 271 -6.68 8.84 -18.47
CA GLU A 271 -5.44 8.07 -18.35
C GLU A 271 -4.33 8.93 -17.77
N LEU A 272 -3.50 8.32 -16.93
CA LEU A 272 -2.27 8.93 -16.45
C LEU A 272 -1.30 9.14 -17.62
N ALA A 273 -0.86 10.37 -17.81
CA ALA A 273 0.10 10.76 -18.84
C ALA A 273 1.33 11.40 -18.20
N HIS A 274 2.51 10.87 -18.51
CA HIS A 274 3.77 11.44 -18.06
C HIS A 274 4.16 12.63 -18.94
N MET A 275 4.31 13.81 -18.33
CA MET A 275 4.69 15.01 -19.07
C MET A 275 6.22 15.13 -19.21
N PRO A 276 6.74 15.57 -20.37
CA PRO A 276 8.15 15.89 -20.53
C PRO A 276 8.51 17.03 -19.57
N SER A 277 9.34 16.73 -18.58
CA SER A 277 9.72 17.72 -17.56
C SER A 277 10.83 18.62 -18.06
N ARG A 278 10.62 19.95 -18.04
CA ARG A 278 11.67 20.95 -18.30
C ARG A 278 12.77 20.99 -17.22
N ALA A 279 12.57 20.33 -16.08
CA ALA A 279 13.44 20.43 -14.90
C ALA A 279 13.63 19.10 -14.14
N GLY A 280 13.50 17.95 -14.80
CA GLY A 280 13.73 16.63 -14.17
C GLY A 280 12.73 16.20 -13.09
N LYS A 281 11.74 17.04 -12.72
CA LYS A 281 10.67 16.70 -11.76
C LYS A 281 9.94 15.44 -12.18
N LYS A 282 10.12 14.31 -11.48
CA LYS A 282 9.55 12.98 -11.82
C LYS A 282 8.03 12.91 -11.75
N ARG A 283 7.43 13.78 -10.95
CA ARG A 283 5.98 13.87 -10.72
C ARG A 283 5.20 14.74 -11.71
N ALA A 284 5.83 15.31 -12.74
CA ALA A 284 5.07 16.07 -13.74
C ALA A 284 4.22 15.09 -14.56
N ILE A 285 2.96 14.96 -14.16
CA ILE A 285 1.94 14.10 -14.75
C ILE A 285 0.74 14.95 -15.14
N GLY A 286 -0.02 14.47 -16.11
CA GLY A 286 -1.30 15.01 -16.51
C GLY A 286 -2.33 13.90 -16.63
N LEU A 287 -3.61 14.28 -16.61
CA LEU A 287 -4.72 13.38 -16.83
C LEU A 287 -5.27 13.62 -18.23
N ARG A 288 -5.11 12.62 -19.11
CA ARG A 288 -5.60 12.69 -20.49
C ARG A 288 -7.02 12.14 -20.55
N GLU A 289 -7.98 13.01 -20.85
CA GLU A 289 -9.37 12.63 -21.07
C GLU A 289 -9.51 11.60 -22.19
N THR A 290 -10.34 10.58 -21.98
CA THR A 290 -10.65 9.56 -22.98
C THR A 290 -12.07 9.72 -23.51
N LYS A 291 -12.46 8.89 -24.50
CA LYS A 291 -13.84 8.86 -25.02
C LYS A 291 -14.81 8.12 -24.10
N GLU A 292 -14.32 7.46 -23.06
CA GLU A 292 -15.14 6.63 -22.19
C GLU A 292 -15.86 7.51 -21.15
N LYS A 293 -17.19 7.45 -21.18
CA LYS A 293 -18.09 8.23 -20.32
C LYS A 293 -19.16 7.32 -19.73
N TYR A 294 -19.48 7.54 -18.46
CA TYR A 294 -20.38 6.68 -17.70
C TYR A 294 -21.38 7.53 -16.91
N ALA A 295 -22.62 7.04 -16.86
CA ALA A 295 -23.63 7.55 -15.94
C ALA A 295 -23.34 7.07 -14.50
N ASP A 296 -23.98 7.68 -13.51
CA ASP A 296 -23.75 7.41 -12.09
C ASP A 296 -24.03 5.94 -11.72
N ASP A 297 -25.07 5.32 -12.30
CA ASP A 297 -25.45 3.92 -12.09
C ASP A 297 -24.43 2.94 -12.70
N VAL A 298 -23.99 3.20 -13.93
CA VAL A 298 -22.96 2.39 -14.60
C VAL A 298 -21.64 2.47 -13.85
N THR A 299 -21.29 3.66 -13.33
CA THR A 299 -20.07 3.88 -12.56
C THR A 299 -20.06 3.06 -11.27
N PHE A 300 -21.19 2.96 -10.56
CA PHE A 300 -21.31 2.09 -9.39
C PHE A 300 -21.01 0.63 -9.72
N HIS A 301 -21.57 0.11 -10.82
CA HIS A 301 -21.32 -1.26 -11.26
C HIS A 301 -19.86 -1.48 -11.69
N LEU A 302 -19.22 -0.46 -12.26
CA LEU A 302 -17.82 -0.49 -12.62
C LEU A 302 -16.91 -0.55 -11.38
N VAL A 303 -17.17 0.31 -10.38
CA VAL A 303 -16.50 0.28 -9.07
C VAL A 303 -16.61 -1.11 -8.45
N ARG A 304 -17.81 -1.70 -8.44
CA ARG A 304 -18.03 -3.07 -7.94
C ARG A 304 -17.20 -4.11 -8.69
N THR A 305 -17.13 -4.01 -10.01
CA THR A 305 -16.28 -4.92 -10.81
C THR A 305 -14.82 -4.80 -10.41
N TYR A 306 -14.30 -3.59 -10.23
CA TYR A 306 -12.90 -3.37 -9.86
C TYR A 306 -12.58 -3.84 -8.43
N LEU A 307 -13.45 -3.58 -7.45
CA LEU A 307 -13.29 -4.10 -6.08
C LEU A 307 -13.28 -5.64 -6.05
N ARG A 308 -14.21 -6.28 -6.74
CA ARG A 308 -14.26 -7.75 -6.84
C ARG A 308 -13.05 -8.33 -7.56
N ALA A 309 -12.43 -7.54 -8.42
CA ALA A 309 -11.19 -7.89 -9.07
C ALA A 309 -9.95 -7.51 -8.24
N GLU A 310 -10.15 -7.12 -6.97
CA GLU A 310 -9.17 -6.67 -5.98
C GLU A 310 -8.27 -5.53 -6.50
N ALA A 311 -8.85 -4.59 -7.24
CA ALA A 311 -8.17 -3.35 -7.62
C ALA A 311 -8.01 -2.42 -6.42
N LEU A 312 -6.95 -1.62 -6.41
CA LEU A 312 -6.80 -0.55 -5.41
C LEU A 312 -7.60 0.64 -5.89
N MET A 313 -8.41 1.22 -5.00
CA MET A 313 -9.20 2.39 -5.35
C MET A 313 -9.19 3.43 -4.25
N THR A 314 -9.14 4.69 -4.65
CA THR A 314 -9.39 5.84 -3.79
C THR A 314 -10.49 6.70 -4.38
N ALA A 315 -11.14 7.47 -3.53
CA ALA A 315 -12.09 8.50 -3.92
C ALA A 315 -11.69 9.84 -3.31
N SER A 316 -11.97 10.93 -4.01
CA SER A 316 -11.62 12.27 -3.57
C SER A 316 -12.74 13.28 -3.82
N ILE A 317 -12.68 14.36 -3.05
CA ILE A 317 -13.60 15.50 -3.14
C ILE A 317 -12.75 16.70 -3.54
N SER A 318 -12.99 17.29 -4.72
CA SER A 318 -12.19 18.41 -5.20
C SER A 318 -12.37 19.66 -4.32
N SER A 319 -11.26 20.28 -3.94
CA SER A 319 -11.22 21.56 -3.21
C SER A 319 -9.88 22.28 -3.45
N LYS A 320 -9.82 23.58 -3.14
CA LYS A 320 -8.57 24.38 -3.20
C LYS A 320 -7.64 24.13 -2.01
N GLY A 321 -8.06 23.31 -1.05
CA GLY A 321 -7.30 22.88 0.12
C GLY A 321 -8.13 21.93 0.98
N GLU A 322 -7.51 21.40 2.02
CA GLU A 322 -8.18 20.48 2.95
C GLU A 322 -9.25 21.22 3.77
N GLU A 323 -10.50 20.75 3.71
CA GLU A 323 -11.64 21.39 4.39
C GLU A 323 -12.51 20.34 5.09
N LYS A 324 -12.60 20.42 6.43
CA LYS A 324 -13.46 19.56 7.25
C LYS A 324 -14.91 20.06 7.19
N ARG A 325 -15.83 19.24 6.69
CA ARG A 325 -17.26 19.54 6.59
C ARG A 325 -18.04 19.03 7.81
N ALA A 326 -19.17 19.67 8.10
CA ALA A 326 -20.07 19.27 9.18
C ALA A 326 -20.66 17.85 9.01
N THR A 327 -20.71 17.35 7.77
CA THR A 327 -21.15 15.99 7.44
C THR A 327 -20.16 14.90 7.88
N GLY A 328 -18.96 15.27 8.33
CA GLY A 328 -17.89 14.33 8.65
C GLY A 328 -17.00 13.99 7.44
N LEU A 329 -17.20 14.62 6.29
CA LEU A 329 -16.31 14.49 5.13
C LEU A 329 -15.27 15.62 5.12
N VAL A 330 -14.09 15.30 4.61
CA VAL A 330 -12.97 16.20 4.36
C VAL A 330 -12.81 16.38 2.85
N ALA A 331 -12.93 17.60 2.37
CA ALA A 331 -12.65 17.95 0.97
C ALA A 331 -11.17 18.25 0.75
N GLY A 332 -10.69 18.15 -0.48
CA GLY A 332 -9.26 18.29 -0.80
C GLY A 332 -8.41 17.13 -0.30
N HIS A 333 -9.03 15.98 -0.05
CA HIS A 333 -8.47 14.82 0.61
C HIS A 333 -8.94 13.53 -0.08
N ALA A 334 -8.14 12.46 0.01
CA ALA A 334 -8.46 11.16 -0.57
C ALA A 334 -8.86 10.13 0.51
N TYR A 335 -9.78 9.25 0.12
CA TYR A 335 -10.32 8.18 0.93
C TYR A 335 -10.03 6.86 0.23
N SER A 336 -9.71 5.82 0.99
CA SER A 336 -9.67 4.47 0.45
C SER A 336 -11.09 4.00 0.14
N LEU A 337 -11.33 3.47 -1.06
CA LEU A 337 -12.62 2.89 -1.46
C LEU A 337 -12.51 1.37 -1.32
N LEU A 338 -13.14 0.81 -0.29
CA LEU A 338 -12.87 -0.53 0.21
C LEU A 338 -13.89 -1.57 -0.24
N ASP A 339 -15.15 -1.20 -0.37
CA ASP A 339 -16.22 -2.14 -0.76
C ASP A 339 -17.39 -1.40 -1.42
N ALA A 340 -18.18 -2.13 -2.20
CA ALA A 340 -19.40 -1.64 -2.84
C ALA A 340 -20.39 -2.78 -3.04
N LYS A 341 -21.59 -2.64 -2.49
CA LYS A 341 -22.62 -3.69 -2.46
C LYS A 341 -23.98 -3.18 -2.89
N ALA A 342 -24.67 -4.00 -3.68
CA ALA A 342 -25.98 -3.71 -4.22
C ALA A 342 -27.04 -4.65 -3.61
N PHE A 343 -28.12 -4.08 -3.09
CA PHE A 343 -29.20 -4.80 -2.42
C PHE A 343 -30.55 -4.59 -3.12
N ALA A 344 -31.51 -5.46 -2.84
CA ALA A 344 -32.89 -5.25 -3.28
C ALA A 344 -33.48 -3.93 -2.74
N GLY A 345 -34.43 -3.37 -3.48
CA GLY A 345 -34.99 -2.05 -3.19
C GLY A 345 -34.14 -0.88 -3.69
N GLY A 346 -33.12 -1.15 -4.51
CA GLY A 346 -32.26 -0.11 -5.10
C GLY A 346 -31.26 0.48 -4.11
N ILE A 347 -30.98 -0.20 -3.00
CA ILE A 347 -30.03 0.27 -1.99
C ILE A 347 -28.62 -0.10 -2.44
N ASN A 348 -27.84 0.92 -2.80
CA ASN A 348 -26.46 0.79 -3.24
C ASN A 348 -25.55 1.43 -2.18
N LEU A 349 -24.66 0.64 -1.60
CA LEU A 349 -23.78 1.08 -0.52
C LEU A 349 -22.32 0.99 -0.95
N VAL A 350 -21.53 1.96 -0.51
CA VAL A 350 -20.07 1.97 -0.65
C VAL A 350 -19.43 2.12 0.72
N ARG A 351 -18.30 1.45 0.92
CA ARG A 351 -17.46 1.57 2.11
C ARG A 351 -16.22 2.37 1.78
N LEU A 352 -16.00 3.43 2.53
CA LEU A 352 -14.78 4.24 2.44
C LEU A 352 -14.01 4.19 3.75
N ARG A 353 -12.75 4.60 3.71
CA ARG A 353 -11.94 4.88 4.90
C ARG A 353 -11.17 6.19 4.75
N ASN A 354 -11.24 7.01 5.79
CA ASN A 354 -10.40 8.17 5.98
C ASN A 354 -9.01 7.70 6.50
N PRO A 355 -7.90 7.99 5.80
CA PRO A 355 -6.56 7.61 6.24
C PRO A 355 -6.12 8.25 7.56
N TRP A 356 -6.80 9.30 8.05
CA TRP A 356 -6.52 9.86 9.37
C TRP A 356 -7.00 8.97 10.53
N GLY A 357 -7.87 7.98 10.25
CA GLY A 357 -8.43 7.09 11.27
C GLY A 357 -9.41 7.79 12.24
N ASP A 358 -9.94 8.95 11.85
CA ASP A 358 -10.97 9.71 12.56
C ASP A 358 -11.75 10.54 11.52
N PHE A 359 -12.81 11.21 11.97
CA PHE A 359 -13.65 12.10 11.18
C PHE A 359 -14.42 11.34 10.09
N GLU A 360 -15.40 10.57 10.57
CA GLU A 360 -16.23 9.69 9.77
C GLU A 360 -17.56 10.34 9.35
N TRP A 361 -18.16 9.77 8.30
CA TRP A 361 -19.48 10.17 7.79
C TRP A 361 -20.56 10.11 8.87
N LYS A 362 -21.39 11.16 8.94
CA LYS A 362 -22.47 11.29 9.94
C LYS A 362 -23.88 11.15 9.37
N GLY A 363 -24.00 10.83 8.08
CA GLY A 363 -25.29 10.70 7.41
C GLY A 363 -25.85 9.29 7.44
N ALA A 364 -26.70 8.97 6.46
CA ALA A 364 -27.33 7.65 6.35
C ALA A 364 -26.27 6.55 6.22
N TRP A 365 -26.50 5.42 6.91
CA TRP A 365 -25.61 4.25 6.97
C TRP A 365 -24.23 4.47 7.63
N SER A 366 -24.02 5.61 8.29
CA SER A 366 -22.93 5.77 9.27
C SER A 366 -23.02 4.74 10.40
N ASP A 367 -21.97 4.61 11.20
CA ASP A 367 -21.84 3.56 12.21
C ASP A 367 -22.99 3.53 13.23
N GLY A 368 -23.43 4.71 13.69
CA GLY A 368 -24.56 4.87 14.61
C GLY A 368 -25.95 4.92 13.94
N ALA A 369 -26.04 4.74 12.63
CA ALA A 369 -27.25 5.07 11.87
C ALA A 369 -28.40 4.05 12.09
N PRO A 370 -29.66 4.51 12.23
CA PRO A 370 -30.81 3.62 12.50
C PRO A 370 -31.12 2.64 11.35
N GLU A 371 -30.64 2.90 10.14
CA GLU A 371 -30.79 2.07 8.94
C GLU A 371 -30.29 0.64 9.16
N TRP A 372 -29.19 0.46 9.91
CA TRP A 372 -28.65 -0.85 10.26
C TRP A 372 -29.64 -1.72 11.04
N THR A 373 -30.47 -1.09 11.87
CA THR A 373 -31.52 -1.76 12.64
C THR A 373 -32.77 -1.98 11.80
N ARG A 374 -33.13 -1.02 10.93
CA ARG A 374 -34.29 -1.12 10.01
C ARG A 374 -34.09 -2.17 8.91
N HIS A 375 -32.86 -2.45 8.51
CA HIS A 375 -32.52 -3.39 7.43
C HIS A 375 -31.64 -4.56 7.92
N PRO A 376 -32.18 -5.47 8.76
CA PRO A 376 -31.39 -6.54 9.38
C PRO A 376 -30.78 -7.53 8.37
N LYS A 377 -31.39 -7.71 7.20
CA LYS A 377 -30.82 -8.53 6.11
C LYS A 377 -29.53 -7.93 5.56
N ILE A 378 -29.52 -6.62 5.31
CA ILE A 378 -28.34 -5.88 4.82
C ILE A 378 -27.24 -5.92 5.87
N ARG A 379 -27.59 -5.65 7.15
CA ARG A 379 -26.63 -5.75 8.26
C ARG A 379 -25.98 -7.14 8.37
N ARG A 380 -26.73 -8.23 8.16
CA ARG A 380 -26.18 -9.60 8.16
C ARG A 380 -25.28 -9.91 6.96
N CYS A 381 -25.58 -9.34 5.79
CA CYS A 381 -24.75 -9.46 4.59
C CYS A 381 -23.43 -8.68 4.71
N ILE A 382 -23.51 -7.45 5.23
CA ILE A 382 -22.36 -6.57 5.35
C ILE A 382 -21.48 -6.98 6.54
N ARG A 383 -22.11 -7.33 7.67
CA ARG A 383 -21.43 -7.53 8.97
C ARG A 383 -20.54 -6.33 9.30
N PRO A 384 -21.11 -5.11 9.39
CA PRO A 384 -20.30 -3.92 9.63
C PRO A 384 -19.60 -4.02 10.99
N THR A 385 -18.33 -3.64 11.02
CA THR A 385 -17.63 -3.23 12.22
C THR A 385 -18.05 -1.80 12.53
N PHE A 386 -18.37 -1.53 13.79
CA PHE A 386 -18.68 -0.19 14.28
C PHE A 386 -17.55 0.21 15.21
N ASP A 387 -16.54 0.88 14.68
CA ASP A 387 -15.38 1.35 15.43
C ASP A 387 -15.07 2.77 15.00
N GLU A 388 -15.51 3.74 15.82
CA GLU A 388 -15.42 5.18 15.54
C GLU A 388 -13.97 5.69 15.38
N ASN A 389 -12.96 4.84 15.60
CA ASN A 389 -11.54 5.19 15.49
C ASN A 389 -10.81 4.45 14.35
N ASP A 390 -11.53 3.73 13.49
CA ASP A 390 -10.94 3.05 12.33
C ASP A 390 -11.05 3.86 11.03
N GLY A 391 -11.76 4.99 11.09
CA GLY A 391 -11.95 5.95 9.99
C GLY A 391 -12.82 5.40 8.87
N SER A 392 -13.37 4.19 9.00
CA SER A 392 -14.12 3.51 7.96
C SER A 392 -15.62 3.64 8.18
N PHE A 393 -16.34 3.92 7.10
CA PHE A 393 -17.77 4.13 7.16
C PHE A 393 -18.45 3.64 5.89
N TRP A 394 -19.73 3.34 6.01
CA TRP A 394 -20.61 3.07 4.88
C TRP A 394 -21.46 4.30 4.56
N MET A 395 -21.77 4.49 3.28
CA MET A 395 -22.70 5.51 2.82
C MET A 395 -23.48 5.03 1.60
N LEU A 396 -24.59 5.72 1.30
CA LEU A 396 -25.33 5.52 0.06
C LEU A 396 -24.50 5.96 -1.15
N TRP A 397 -24.65 5.26 -2.27
CA TRP A 397 -24.02 5.67 -3.53
C TRP A 397 -24.51 7.03 -4.00
N GLU A 398 -25.78 7.36 -3.75
CA GLU A 398 -26.37 8.66 -4.08
C GLU A 398 -25.70 9.79 -3.28
N ASP A 399 -25.41 9.56 -2.00
CA ASP A 399 -24.66 10.49 -1.16
C ASP A 399 -23.21 10.59 -1.63
N PHE A 400 -22.60 9.46 -2.04
CA PHE A 400 -21.26 9.45 -2.59
C PHE A 400 -21.17 10.32 -3.84
N VAL A 401 -22.06 10.11 -4.82
CA VAL A 401 -22.11 10.88 -6.08
C VAL A 401 -22.39 12.37 -5.86
N SER A 402 -23.09 12.72 -4.77
CA SER A 402 -23.38 14.10 -4.41
C SER A 402 -22.18 14.82 -3.77
N ASN A 403 -21.23 14.07 -3.20
CA ASN A 403 -20.09 14.64 -2.46
C ASN A 403 -18.75 14.45 -3.15
N PHE A 404 -18.54 13.33 -3.84
CA PHE A 404 -17.27 12.92 -4.44
C PHE A 404 -17.28 13.12 -5.95
N ASP A 405 -16.14 13.54 -6.49
CA ASP A 405 -15.98 13.86 -7.92
C ASP A 405 -14.74 13.22 -8.55
N GLY A 406 -13.89 12.54 -7.78
CA GLY A 406 -12.77 11.76 -8.28
C GLY A 406 -12.78 10.34 -7.74
N ILE A 407 -12.47 9.37 -8.61
CA ILE A 407 -12.14 7.99 -8.24
C ILE A 407 -10.86 7.62 -8.98
N ASP A 408 -9.80 7.26 -8.24
CA ASP A 408 -8.57 6.73 -8.84
C ASP A 408 -8.54 5.22 -8.70
N ILE A 409 -8.21 4.54 -9.79
CA ILE A 409 -8.27 3.08 -9.89
C ILE A 409 -6.92 2.55 -10.37
N CYS A 410 -6.32 1.71 -9.55
CA CYS A 410 -5.21 0.85 -9.92
C CYS A 410 -5.75 -0.54 -10.23
N ASN A 411 -5.83 -0.89 -11.52
CA ASN A 411 -6.18 -2.23 -11.93
C ASN A 411 -5.01 -3.15 -11.60
N ARG A 412 -4.96 -3.64 -10.36
CA ARG A 412 -3.81 -4.39 -9.89
C ARG A 412 -3.80 -5.80 -10.43
N SER A 413 -2.59 -6.30 -10.50
CA SER A 413 -2.24 -7.52 -11.17
C SER A 413 -1.89 -8.49 -10.02
N ARG A 414 -2.49 -9.67 -10.00
CA ARG A 414 -2.44 -10.64 -8.88
C ARG A 414 -1.65 -11.90 -9.23
N GLY A 415 -1.34 -12.68 -8.20
CA GLY A 415 -0.88 -14.06 -8.32
C GLY A 415 0.33 -14.34 -7.45
N VAL A 416 1.31 -15.07 -7.99
CA VAL A 416 2.53 -15.46 -7.25
C VAL A 416 3.26 -14.27 -6.61
N ARG A 417 3.11 -13.05 -7.15
CA ARG A 417 3.73 -11.84 -6.59
C ARG A 417 3.17 -11.41 -5.23
N ASP A 418 1.96 -11.87 -4.89
CA ASP A 418 1.29 -11.54 -3.64
C ASP A 418 1.71 -12.49 -2.50
N LEU A 419 2.42 -13.57 -2.84
CA LEU A 419 3.00 -14.50 -1.88
C LEU A 419 4.32 -13.95 -1.36
N TYR A 420 4.50 -13.98 -0.04
CA TYR A 420 5.71 -13.51 0.64
C TYR A 420 6.04 -14.40 1.82
N LEU A 421 7.30 -14.34 2.26
CA LEU A 421 7.73 -14.96 3.51
C LEU A 421 7.54 -13.94 4.64
N ASP A 422 6.60 -14.19 5.54
CA ASP A 422 6.52 -13.50 6.83
C ASP A 422 7.71 -13.94 7.68
N LEU A 423 8.43 -13.00 8.28
CA LEU A 423 9.62 -13.30 9.09
C LEU A 423 9.29 -13.44 10.58
N HIS A 424 8.06 -13.11 10.99
CA HIS A 424 7.61 -13.05 12.38
C HIS A 424 8.66 -12.38 13.28
N GLU A 425 8.97 -11.11 12.99
CA GLU A 425 9.95 -10.34 13.77
C GLU A 425 9.56 -10.24 15.26
N ASP A 426 8.26 -10.36 15.55
CA ASP A 426 7.66 -10.26 16.89
C ASP A 426 8.06 -11.40 17.84
N ASP A 427 8.43 -12.57 17.31
CA ASP A 427 8.83 -13.73 18.13
C ASP A 427 10.19 -13.55 18.84
N GLY A 428 10.93 -12.48 18.50
CA GLY A 428 12.16 -12.05 19.15
C GLY A 428 13.39 -12.93 18.90
N CYS A 429 14.59 -12.34 19.08
CA CYS A 429 15.87 -13.03 18.86
C CYS A 429 16.11 -14.27 19.74
N ARG A 430 15.44 -14.40 20.90
CA ARG A 430 15.69 -15.52 21.83
C ARG A 430 15.19 -16.87 21.32
N ARG A 431 14.33 -16.89 20.29
CA ARG A 431 13.86 -18.13 19.67
C ARG A 431 14.49 -18.45 18.32
N HIS A 432 15.32 -17.58 17.72
CA HIS A 432 16.02 -17.76 16.43
C HIS A 432 15.21 -18.39 15.25
N ALA A 433 13.91 -18.63 15.40
CA ALA A 433 13.12 -19.47 14.54
C ALA A 433 12.11 -18.67 13.72
N GLY A 434 11.99 -17.35 13.88
CA GLY A 434 11.02 -16.51 13.15
C GLY A 434 10.98 -16.82 11.63
N PRO A 435 12.10 -16.74 10.90
CA PRO A 435 12.12 -17.11 9.48
C PRO A 435 11.75 -18.58 9.21
N ALA A 436 12.06 -19.50 10.12
CA ALA A 436 11.69 -20.92 9.99
C ALA A 436 10.20 -21.17 10.27
N VAL A 437 9.62 -20.49 11.25
CA VAL A 437 8.18 -20.47 11.56
C VAL A 437 7.43 -19.90 10.36
N GLY A 438 7.89 -18.76 9.84
CA GLY A 438 7.32 -18.13 8.66
C GLY A 438 7.41 -19.00 7.41
N CYS A 439 8.53 -19.72 7.25
CA CYS A 439 8.69 -20.70 6.17
C CYS A 439 7.69 -21.85 6.31
N ALA A 440 7.55 -22.41 7.51
CA ALA A 440 6.61 -23.50 7.77
C ALA A 440 5.15 -23.07 7.59
N TYR A 441 4.78 -21.89 8.12
CA TYR A 441 3.45 -21.31 7.99
C TYR A 441 3.13 -20.96 6.53
N GLY A 442 4.05 -20.29 5.83
CA GLY A 442 3.91 -19.99 4.41
C GLY A 442 3.80 -21.25 3.54
N CYS A 443 4.57 -22.30 3.83
CA CYS A 443 4.42 -23.60 3.17
C CYS A 443 3.05 -24.23 3.45
N PHE A 444 2.56 -24.16 4.68
CA PHE A 444 1.24 -24.65 5.04
C PHE A 444 0.14 -23.91 4.27
N LEU A 445 0.16 -22.57 4.24
CA LEU A 445 -0.82 -21.80 3.44
C LEU A 445 -0.72 -22.14 1.95
N TYR A 446 0.50 -22.23 1.43
CA TYR A 446 0.75 -22.50 0.01
C TYR A 446 0.22 -23.87 -0.43
N TRP A 447 0.49 -24.93 0.33
CA TRP A 447 0.15 -26.31 -0.02
C TRP A 447 -1.19 -26.75 0.56
N CYS A 448 -1.41 -26.55 1.86
CA CYS A 448 -2.59 -27.05 2.57
C CYS A 448 -3.81 -26.13 2.43
N CYS A 449 -3.61 -24.81 2.35
CA CYS A 449 -4.68 -23.85 2.06
C CYS A 449 -4.80 -23.50 0.57
N CYS A 450 -4.08 -24.22 -0.29
CA CYS A 450 -4.09 -24.09 -1.74
C CYS A 450 -3.75 -22.68 -2.27
N GLU A 451 -3.08 -21.85 -1.47
CA GLU A 451 -2.72 -20.49 -1.91
C GLU A 451 -1.77 -20.50 -3.11
N GLY A 452 -0.89 -21.50 -3.21
CA GLY A 452 0.02 -21.62 -4.34
C GLY A 452 -0.70 -21.86 -5.67
N VAL A 453 -1.65 -22.79 -5.68
CA VAL A 453 -2.50 -23.09 -6.85
C VAL A 453 -3.36 -21.88 -7.21
N ARG A 454 -3.98 -21.24 -6.21
CA ARG A 454 -4.79 -20.03 -6.40
C ARG A 454 -3.96 -18.89 -6.97
N ALA A 455 -2.77 -18.64 -6.44
CA ALA A 455 -1.88 -17.59 -6.90
C ALA A 455 -1.35 -17.84 -8.32
N LEU A 456 -1.14 -19.10 -8.70
CA LEU A 456 -0.61 -19.45 -10.02
C LEU A 456 -1.69 -19.45 -11.10
N TYR A 457 -2.88 -19.99 -10.83
CA TYR A 457 -3.91 -20.23 -11.85
C TYR A 457 -5.15 -19.35 -11.74
N CYS A 458 -5.41 -18.77 -10.56
CA CYS A 458 -6.44 -17.76 -10.37
C CYS A 458 -5.86 -16.34 -10.32
N GLY A 459 -4.55 -16.20 -10.57
CA GLY A 459 -3.87 -14.91 -10.68
C GLY A 459 -4.41 -14.09 -11.85
N LYS A 460 -4.46 -12.77 -11.69
CA LYS A 460 -4.98 -11.83 -12.69
C LYS A 460 -3.83 -11.02 -13.28
N VAL A 461 -3.77 -10.88 -14.59
CA VAL A 461 -2.91 -9.88 -15.22
C VAL A 461 -3.72 -8.63 -15.45
N ALA A 462 -3.24 -7.52 -14.90
CA ALA A 462 -3.83 -6.24 -15.18
C ALA A 462 -3.73 -5.89 -16.67
N THR A 463 -4.78 -5.28 -17.17
CA THR A 463 -4.82 -4.76 -18.53
C THR A 463 -5.27 -3.30 -18.48
N LYS A 464 -4.91 -2.54 -19.52
CA LYS A 464 -5.39 -1.16 -19.68
C LYS A 464 -6.86 -1.09 -20.09
N LYS A 465 -7.45 -2.20 -20.52
CA LYS A 465 -8.85 -2.26 -20.95
C LYS A 465 -9.79 -2.10 -19.76
N THR A 466 -10.85 -1.35 -19.96
CA THR A 466 -11.94 -1.24 -19.00
C THR A 466 -12.63 -2.59 -18.84
N LEU A 467 -12.97 -2.96 -17.61
CA LEU A 467 -13.69 -4.20 -17.31
C LEU A 467 -15.19 -4.01 -17.50
N GLU A 468 -15.90 -5.09 -17.85
CA GLU A 468 -17.35 -5.05 -18.00
C GLU A 468 -18.06 -4.82 -16.65
N PRO A 469 -19.03 -3.90 -16.55
CA PRO A 469 -19.74 -3.61 -15.30
C PRO A 469 -20.55 -4.80 -14.78
N HIS A 470 -20.44 -5.10 -13.49
CA HIS A 470 -21.18 -6.19 -12.84
C HIS A 470 -22.52 -5.69 -12.27
N THR A 471 -23.62 -6.14 -12.87
CA THR A 471 -24.99 -5.69 -12.54
C THR A 471 -25.73 -6.56 -11.51
N GLY A 472 -25.18 -7.72 -11.12
CA GLY A 472 -25.83 -8.61 -10.15
C GLY A 472 -25.93 -8.03 -8.73
N ARG A 473 -26.80 -8.62 -7.89
CA ARG A 473 -27.05 -8.19 -6.50
C ARG A 473 -26.36 -9.09 -5.48
N ASP A 474 -25.98 -8.53 -4.33
CA ASP A 474 -25.25 -9.26 -3.27
C ASP A 474 -26.18 -10.01 -2.30
N ASP A 475 -27.48 -9.71 -2.30
CA ASP A 475 -28.51 -10.43 -1.53
C ASP A 475 -29.21 -11.55 -2.32
N GLY A 476 -28.79 -11.82 -3.55
CA GLY A 476 -29.40 -12.82 -4.42
C GLY A 476 -29.45 -14.23 -3.81
N MET A 477 -28.44 -14.63 -3.01
CA MET A 477 -28.43 -15.91 -2.30
C MET A 477 -29.34 -15.95 -1.06
N LEU A 478 -29.62 -14.81 -0.42
CA LEU A 478 -30.55 -14.79 0.72
C LEU A 478 -32.02 -14.96 0.27
N GLN A 479 -32.32 -14.63 -0.98
CA GLN A 479 -33.64 -14.88 -1.57
C GLN A 479 -33.85 -16.37 -1.87
N SER A 480 -32.81 -17.11 -2.27
CA SER A 480 -32.93 -18.55 -2.53
C SER A 480 -33.12 -19.35 -1.25
N VAL A 481 -32.40 -19.05 -0.16
CA VAL A 481 -32.55 -19.79 1.12
C VAL A 481 -33.94 -19.58 1.75
N ALA A 482 -34.57 -18.42 1.55
CA ALA A 482 -35.93 -18.18 2.02
C ALA A 482 -37.00 -18.99 1.25
N ALA A 483 -36.72 -19.39 0.00
CA ALA A 483 -37.63 -20.18 -0.82
C ALA A 483 -37.61 -21.69 -0.48
N TRP A 484 -36.63 -22.17 0.29
CA TRP A 484 -36.52 -23.57 0.74
C TRP A 484 -37.06 -23.81 2.15
N VAL A 485 -37.63 -22.79 2.81
CA VAL A 485 -38.20 -22.88 4.17
C VAL A 485 -39.70 -22.54 4.15
N VAL A 486 -40.40 -22.86 3.06
CA VAL A 486 -41.88 -22.80 2.98
C VAL A 486 -42.44 -24.20 2.88
#